data_AF-A0A7C7Q1B3-F1
#
_entry.id   AF-A0A7C7Q1B3-F1
#
_cell.length_a   1.000
_cell.length_b   1.000
_cell.length_c   1.000
_cell.angle_alpha   90.00
_cell.angle_beta   90.00
_cell.angle_gamma   90.00
#
_symmetry.space_group_name_H-M   'P 1'
#
loop_
_entity.id
_entity.type
_entity.pdbx_description
1 polymer ?
#
loop_
_entity_poly.entity_id
_entity_poly.type
_entity_poly.pdbx_seq_one_letter_code
_entity_poly.pdbx_strand_id
1 'polypeptide(L)'
;GGTQDLTDQQKAAAGVGSAFDAQDHNDFLSGDAGADALFGGSGGDYLIGGAGQDSLDGGTGNDRLFGYVAPIGGVDDDFDPGIGRSTEADLIAGDTLGRFEGDSPGIVTAGQLGGAGDDTIDGGLGDDLIAGEALASAFGAATAAVANSDDEDPEVPTGNDLADGFDGFDSMAGEALAVADFGFASASVENTADYGGAVGNDTLRGLGARDVIAGEGLAQNAGETTLLTVRNLASAGEAGNDSLEGNSGYNRIAGEGILLGGRGSQAEIENLAEGSTASAGNDTLSATEGNDTMAGELYSDASGSGEAVRNQAENGGTAGSDLVLGGDGNNKLSGDFLTMDEPRFSGTGLTQSTSNRGDGGTAGDDTITSGSGRDVIAG
;
A
#
# COMPACT_ATOMS: atom_id res chain seq x y z
N GLY A 1 -26.89 -13.66 -19.67
CA GLY A 1 -28.00 -14.56 -20.05
C GLY A 1 -27.77 -15.94 -19.48
N GLY A 2 -28.01 -16.08 -18.18
CA GLY A 2 -27.65 -17.24 -17.37
C GLY A 2 -27.20 -16.75 -16.00
N THR A 3 -28.13 -16.19 -15.23
CA THR A 3 -27.98 -15.96 -13.78
C THR A 3 -27.67 -17.30 -13.12
N GLN A 4 -26.48 -17.45 -12.56
CA GLN A 4 -26.29 -18.38 -11.45
C GLN A 4 -26.65 -17.56 -10.21
N ASP A 5 -27.93 -17.60 -9.84
CA ASP A 5 -28.33 -17.31 -8.47
C ASP A 5 -27.41 -18.14 -7.58
N LEU A 6 -26.63 -17.47 -6.72
CA LEU A 6 -25.83 -18.12 -5.69
C LEU A 6 -26.74 -19.15 -5.00
N THR A 7 -26.36 -20.42 -5.14
CA THR A 7 -27.18 -21.52 -4.64
C THR A 7 -27.34 -21.39 -3.13
N ASP A 8 -28.44 -21.90 -2.58
CA ASP A 8 -28.68 -21.87 -1.13
C ASP A 8 -27.55 -22.51 -0.29
N GLN A 9 -26.61 -23.24 -0.91
CA GLN A 9 -25.38 -23.72 -0.27
C GLN A 9 -24.28 -22.64 -0.15
N GLN A 10 -24.18 -21.70 -1.10
CA GLN A 10 -23.25 -20.55 -1.04
C GLN A 10 -23.75 -19.48 -0.05
N LYS A 11 -25.06 -19.23 -0.01
CA LYS A 11 -25.69 -18.34 0.98
C LYS A 11 -25.76 -18.92 2.39
N ALA A 12 -25.75 -20.25 2.55
CA ALA A 12 -25.73 -20.90 3.86
C ALA A 12 -24.31 -21.08 4.45
N ALA A 13 -23.26 -20.80 3.67
CA ALA A 13 -21.85 -20.91 4.07
C ALA A 13 -21.24 -19.57 4.56
N ALA A 14 -21.85 -18.43 4.22
CA ALA A 14 -21.54 -17.10 4.78
C ALA A 14 -21.88 -16.97 6.29
N GLY A 15 -22.44 -18.03 6.89
CA GLY A 15 -22.55 -18.16 8.33
C GLY A 15 -21.50 -19.14 8.84
N VAL A 16 -20.41 -18.62 9.40
CA VAL A 16 -19.32 -19.32 10.09
C VAL A 16 -18.26 -19.94 9.15
N GLY A 17 -17.20 -19.18 8.85
CA GLY A 17 -15.85 -19.64 8.49
C GLY A 17 -15.75 -20.76 7.45
N SER A 18 -16.13 -20.49 6.19
CA SER A 18 -16.07 -21.47 5.10
C SER A 18 -15.28 -20.93 3.90
N ALA A 19 -14.09 -21.48 3.67
CA ALA A 19 -13.23 -21.25 2.50
C ALA A 19 -14.00 -21.37 1.16
N PHE A 20 -13.92 -20.34 0.33
CA PHE A 20 -14.46 -20.32 -1.04
C PHE A 20 -13.31 -20.55 -2.02
N ASP A 21 -13.34 -21.67 -2.76
CA ASP A 21 -12.35 -22.04 -3.80
C ASP A 21 -12.98 -21.76 -5.18
N ALA A 22 -12.59 -20.65 -5.81
CA ALA A 22 -13.07 -20.27 -7.14
C ALA A 22 -12.26 -21.02 -8.24
N GLN A 23 -12.88 -21.28 -9.41
CA GLN A 23 -12.32 -22.16 -10.46
C GLN A 23 -11.58 -21.34 -11.53
N ASP A 24 -11.14 -21.96 -12.65
CA ASP A 24 -10.34 -21.38 -13.78
C ASP A 24 -10.91 -20.11 -14.51
N HIS A 25 -11.47 -19.12 -13.82
CA HIS A 25 -12.11 -17.91 -14.34
C HIS A 25 -11.70 -16.65 -13.57
N ASN A 26 -11.92 -15.48 -14.19
CA ASN A 26 -11.82 -14.20 -13.49
C ASN A 26 -13.04 -14.04 -12.56
N ASP A 27 -12.79 -14.04 -11.26
CA ASP A 27 -13.79 -14.03 -10.22
C ASP A 27 -13.75 -12.73 -9.39
N PHE A 28 -14.88 -12.44 -8.75
CA PHE A 28 -15.02 -11.35 -7.79
C PHE A 28 -15.46 -11.94 -6.45
N LEU A 29 -14.63 -11.77 -5.43
CA LEU A 29 -14.81 -12.30 -4.09
C LEU A 29 -14.78 -11.13 -3.10
N SER A 30 -15.75 -11.09 -2.20
CA SER A 30 -15.80 -10.12 -1.11
C SER A 30 -16.18 -10.85 0.18
N GLY A 31 -15.43 -10.62 1.25
CA GLY A 31 -15.85 -10.99 2.60
C GLY A 31 -16.78 -9.93 3.20
N ASP A 32 -17.22 -10.22 4.41
CA ASP A 32 -18.15 -9.40 5.20
C ASP A 32 -17.38 -8.80 6.39
N ALA A 33 -18.08 -8.45 7.47
CA ALA A 33 -17.40 -8.18 8.74
C ALA A 33 -17.00 -9.50 9.42
N GLY A 34 -15.75 -9.63 9.85
CA GLY A 34 -15.25 -10.81 10.53
C GLY A 34 -13.82 -11.12 10.16
N ALA A 35 -13.44 -12.39 10.31
CA ALA A 35 -12.20 -12.90 9.78
C ALA A 35 -12.57 -13.88 8.66
N ASP A 36 -12.39 -13.45 7.42
CA ASP A 36 -12.75 -14.17 6.21
C ASP A 36 -11.52 -14.77 5.51
N ALA A 37 -11.76 -15.79 4.70
CA ALA A 37 -10.72 -16.46 3.93
C ALA A 37 -11.19 -16.63 2.48
N LEU A 38 -10.56 -15.92 1.56
CA LEU A 38 -10.93 -15.84 0.14
C LEU A 38 -9.82 -16.44 -0.73
N PHE A 39 -10.20 -17.29 -1.69
CA PHE A 39 -9.28 -17.94 -2.63
C PHE A 39 -9.76 -17.70 -4.08
N GLY A 40 -9.00 -16.92 -4.85
CA GLY A 40 -9.28 -16.57 -6.26
C GLY A 40 -9.04 -17.75 -7.20
N GLY A 41 -7.99 -18.53 -6.96
CA GLY A 41 -7.74 -19.77 -7.68
C GLY A 41 -7.00 -19.52 -8.99
N SER A 42 -7.67 -19.44 -10.13
CA SER A 42 -7.00 -19.27 -11.42
C SER A 42 -7.78 -18.31 -12.28
N GLY A 43 -7.24 -17.13 -12.54
CA GLY A 43 -8.03 -16.05 -13.13
C GLY A 43 -7.29 -14.73 -13.11
N GLY A 44 -8.00 -13.66 -13.42
CA GLY A 44 -7.54 -12.33 -13.02
C GLY A 44 -8.63 -11.81 -12.11
N ASP A 45 -8.45 -12.04 -10.83
CA ASP A 45 -9.46 -12.02 -9.78
C ASP A 45 -9.45 -10.69 -9.03
N TYR A 46 -10.58 -10.42 -8.38
CA TYR A 46 -10.77 -9.27 -7.51
C TYR A 46 -11.18 -9.78 -6.14
N LEU A 47 -10.30 -9.68 -5.14
CA LEU A 47 -10.53 -10.13 -3.77
C LEU A 47 -10.58 -8.93 -2.84
N ILE A 48 -11.64 -8.88 -2.03
CA ILE A 48 -11.90 -7.83 -1.04
C ILE A 48 -12.12 -8.50 0.32
N GLY A 49 -11.25 -8.28 1.30
CA GLY A 49 -11.36 -8.89 2.63
C GLY A 49 -12.70 -8.59 3.32
N GLY A 50 -13.11 -7.33 3.36
CA GLY A 50 -14.28 -6.91 4.11
C GLY A 50 -13.87 -6.06 5.29
N ALA A 51 -14.35 -6.34 6.49
CA ALA A 51 -13.94 -5.62 7.69
C ALA A 51 -13.48 -6.60 8.76
N GLY A 52 -12.21 -6.53 9.14
CA GLY A 52 -11.63 -7.33 10.22
C GLY A 52 -10.24 -7.82 9.83
N GLN A 53 -9.93 -9.07 10.14
CA GLN A 53 -8.62 -9.68 9.84
C GLN A 53 -8.82 -10.81 8.84
N ASP A 54 -8.55 -10.52 7.58
CA ASP A 54 -8.88 -11.38 6.46
C ASP A 54 -7.64 -12.07 5.89
N SER A 55 -7.87 -13.18 5.20
CA SER A 55 -6.85 -13.92 4.48
C SER A 55 -7.23 -14.04 3.02
N LEU A 56 -6.43 -13.45 2.15
CA LEU A 56 -6.66 -13.41 0.71
C LEU A 56 -5.58 -14.19 -0.02
N ASP A 57 -5.97 -15.06 -0.96
CA ASP A 57 -5.07 -15.81 -1.84
C ASP A 57 -5.55 -15.64 -3.29
N GLY A 58 -4.79 -14.91 -4.10
CA GLY A 58 -5.09 -14.66 -5.52
C GLY A 58 -4.97 -15.92 -6.37
N GLY A 59 -4.02 -16.80 -6.03
CA GLY A 59 -3.78 -18.04 -6.74
C GLY A 59 -2.92 -17.83 -7.97
N THR A 60 -3.48 -17.87 -9.17
CA THR A 60 -2.71 -17.65 -10.40
C THR A 60 -3.42 -16.70 -11.34
N GLY A 61 -2.64 -15.79 -11.89
CA GLY A 61 -2.97 -14.83 -12.92
C GLY A 61 -2.75 -13.43 -12.36
N ASN A 62 -3.49 -12.44 -12.85
CA ASN A 62 -3.18 -11.05 -12.53
C ASN A 62 -4.31 -10.46 -11.71
N ASP A 63 -4.11 -10.43 -10.41
CA ASP A 63 -5.14 -10.26 -9.42
C ASP A 63 -5.10 -8.86 -8.81
N ARG A 64 -6.22 -8.49 -8.18
CA ARG A 64 -6.36 -7.26 -7.38
C ARG A 64 -6.87 -7.65 -6.02
N LEU A 65 -6.02 -7.48 -5.02
CA LEU A 65 -6.30 -7.91 -3.65
C LEU A 65 -6.24 -6.70 -2.74
N PHE A 66 -7.26 -6.54 -1.91
CA PHE A 66 -7.24 -5.57 -0.84
C PHE A 66 -8.14 -5.95 0.33
N GLY A 67 -7.73 -5.57 1.53
CA GLY A 67 -8.40 -5.92 2.77
C GLY A 67 -9.79 -5.33 2.90
N TYR A 68 -10.06 -4.11 2.46
CA TYR A 68 -11.28 -3.45 2.94
C TYR A 68 -12.33 -2.97 1.95
N VAL A 69 -13.60 -3.16 2.38
CA VAL A 69 -14.74 -2.27 2.07
C VAL A 69 -15.69 -2.11 3.28
N ALA A 70 -15.95 -0.87 3.70
CA ALA A 70 -17.01 -0.47 4.66
C ALA A 70 -18.39 -0.80 4.11
N PRO A 71 -19.41 -1.05 4.95
CA PRO A 71 -20.68 -1.61 4.51
C PRO A 71 -21.28 -0.79 3.36
N ILE A 72 -21.64 -1.50 2.28
CA ILE A 72 -22.51 -1.02 1.20
C ILE A 72 -23.89 -0.67 1.76
N GLY A 73 -23.94 0.44 2.49
CA GLY A 73 -25.14 1.07 2.99
C GLY A 73 -25.80 1.89 1.89
N GLY A 74 -26.19 1.25 0.78
CA GLY A 74 -27.19 1.81 -0.13
C GLY A 74 -26.86 1.93 -1.62
N VAL A 75 -25.98 1.09 -2.18
CA VAL A 75 -25.89 0.96 -3.65
C VAL A 75 -26.40 -0.41 -4.11
N ASP A 76 -27.21 -0.31 -5.16
CA ASP A 76 -28.06 -1.31 -5.81
C ASP A 76 -27.27 -2.57 -6.24
N ASP A 77 -27.90 -3.72 -6.09
CA ASP A 77 -27.35 -5.09 -6.11
C ASP A 77 -27.29 -5.75 -7.51
N ASP A 78 -27.12 -4.96 -8.58
CA ASP A 78 -27.09 -5.44 -9.97
C ASP A 78 -25.67 -5.32 -10.59
N PHE A 79 -24.73 -6.18 -10.18
CA PHE A 79 -23.37 -6.33 -10.76
C PHE A 79 -23.33 -7.39 -11.88
N ASP A 80 -22.84 -7.06 -13.09
CA ASP A 80 -22.67 -7.98 -14.26
C ASP A 80 -21.22 -7.97 -14.81
N PRO A 81 -20.42 -9.05 -14.63
CA PRO A 81 -19.04 -9.13 -15.11
C PRO A 81 -19.01 -9.52 -16.59
N GLY A 82 -19.36 -8.59 -17.47
CA GLY A 82 -19.39 -8.79 -18.92
C GLY A 82 -18.10 -8.38 -19.62
N ILE A 83 -17.34 -9.37 -20.13
CA ILE A 83 -16.30 -9.20 -21.18
C ILE A 83 -16.85 -8.47 -22.43
N GLY A 84 -16.82 -7.14 -22.43
CA GLY A 84 -17.36 -6.36 -23.54
C GLY A 84 -17.04 -4.89 -23.46
N ARG A 85 -16.28 -4.39 -24.44
CA ARG A 85 -15.98 -2.98 -24.65
C ARG A 85 -17.25 -2.17 -24.99
N SER A 86 -18.12 -1.89 -24.02
CA SER A 86 -19.04 -0.75 -23.94
C SER A 86 -20.18 -1.01 -22.93
N THR A 87 -20.25 -0.17 -21.88
CA THR A 87 -21.43 0.28 -21.10
C THR A 87 -22.27 -0.84 -20.46
N GLU A 88 -22.26 -1.05 -19.15
CA GLU A 88 -22.36 -0.11 -18.02
C GLU A 88 -21.23 -0.39 -16.99
N ALA A 89 -20.60 0.67 -16.46
CA ALA A 89 -19.49 0.54 -15.52
C ALA A 89 -20.06 0.38 -14.11
N ASP A 90 -20.05 -0.86 -13.62
CA ASP A 90 -20.51 -1.21 -12.29
C ASP A 90 -19.53 -0.72 -11.22
N LEU A 91 -20.14 -0.25 -10.13
CA LEU A 91 -19.55 0.51 -9.04
C LEU A 91 -18.64 -0.37 -8.17
N ILE A 92 -17.36 -0.44 -8.53
CA ILE A 92 -16.28 -0.91 -7.64
C ILE A 92 -15.95 0.25 -6.69
N ALA A 93 -15.43 -0.03 -5.50
CA ALA A 93 -14.58 0.95 -4.81
C ALA A 93 -13.49 1.43 -5.81
N GLY A 94 -13.70 2.58 -6.44
CA GLY A 94 -12.82 3.09 -7.50
C GLY A 94 -13.48 3.38 -8.84
N ASP A 95 -14.77 3.08 -9.04
CA ASP A 95 -15.50 3.56 -10.22
C ASP A 95 -16.89 4.09 -9.84
N THR A 96 -17.21 5.36 -10.07
CA THR A 96 -18.62 5.81 -10.04
C THR A 96 -18.91 6.81 -11.15
N LEU A 97 -19.80 6.38 -12.05
CA LEU A 97 -20.65 7.16 -12.94
C LEU A 97 -19.99 7.85 -14.15
N GLY A 98 -20.05 7.13 -15.27
CA GLY A 98 -20.95 7.51 -16.36
C GLY A 98 -21.20 9.00 -16.58
N ARG A 99 -20.52 9.54 -17.60
CA ARG A 99 -20.92 10.75 -18.37
C ARG A 99 -20.91 12.06 -17.57
N PHE A 100 -19.72 12.48 -17.16
CA PHE A 100 -19.42 13.91 -17.06
C PHE A 100 -18.43 14.32 -18.15
N GLU A 101 -18.93 15.07 -19.13
CA GLU A 101 -18.08 16.07 -19.79
C GLU A 101 -17.61 17.04 -18.70
N GLY A 102 -16.40 16.84 -18.16
CA GLY A 102 -15.70 17.78 -17.27
C GLY A 102 -15.71 17.39 -15.77
N ASP A 103 -14.50 17.19 -15.25
CA ASP A 103 -14.04 17.30 -13.85
C ASP A 103 -14.94 16.74 -12.72
N SER A 104 -14.68 15.50 -12.30
CA SER A 104 -14.72 15.09 -10.88
C SER A 104 -13.84 13.83 -10.65
N PRO A 105 -12.99 13.79 -9.61
CA PRO A 105 -12.03 12.70 -9.35
C PRO A 105 -12.70 11.44 -8.80
N GLY A 106 -12.18 10.25 -9.15
CA GLY A 106 -12.51 8.98 -8.51
C GLY A 106 -11.93 8.96 -7.10
N ILE A 107 -12.81 8.95 -6.09
CA ILE A 107 -12.45 8.94 -4.67
C ILE A 107 -12.85 7.58 -4.09
N VAL A 108 -11.88 6.73 -3.73
CA VAL A 108 -12.08 5.66 -2.75
C VAL A 108 -11.74 6.25 -1.38
N THR A 109 -12.66 6.10 -0.43
CA THR A 109 -12.44 6.45 0.98
C THR A 109 -12.87 5.26 1.81
N ALA A 110 -11.90 4.50 2.33
CA ALA A 110 -12.13 3.61 3.44
C ALA A 110 -12.48 4.47 4.66
N GLY A 111 -13.58 4.13 5.33
CA GLY A 111 -14.11 4.92 6.43
C GLY A 111 -13.43 4.55 7.74
N GLN A 112 -13.25 5.56 8.59
CA GLN A 112 -12.75 5.47 9.97
C GLN A 112 -13.45 4.34 10.77
N LEU A 113 -12.74 3.26 11.08
CA LEU A 113 -13.24 2.17 11.93
C LEU A 113 -12.18 1.71 12.94
N GLY A 114 -12.66 1.32 14.12
CA GLY A 114 -11.86 0.61 15.11
C GLY A 114 -11.84 -0.88 14.80
N GLY A 115 -10.63 -1.45 14.72
CA GLY A 115 -10.36 -2.88 14.54
C GLY A 115 -10.40 -3.38 13.09
N ALA A 116 -10.07 -2.54 12.12
CA ALA A 116 -9.77 -2.97 10.74
C ALA A 116 -8.28 -3.28 10.58
N GLY A 117 -7.93 -4.15 9.65
CA GLY A 117 -6.74 -3.89 8.83
C GLY A 117 -5.45 -4.60 9.19
N ASP A 118 -5.53 -5.78 9.79
CA ASP A 118 -4.35 -6.65 9.82
C ASP A 118 -4.67 -7.86 8.93
N ASP A 119 -4.43 -7.69 7.63
CA ASP A 119 -4.75 -8.68 6.62
C ASP A 119 -3.52 -9.51 6.24
N THR A 120 -3.78 -10.74 5.81
CA THR A 120 -2.77 -11.61 5.21
C THR A 120 -3.09 -11.83 3.75
N ILE A 121 -2.28 -11.28 2.86
CA ILE A 121 -2.50 -11.28 1.42
C ILE A 121 -1.41 -12.08 0.70
N ASP A 122 -1.80 -13.04 -0.11
CA ASP A 122 -0.95 -13.80 -1.01
C ASP A 122 -1.39 -13.48 -2.45
N GLY A 123 -0.55 -12.80 -3.23
CA GLY A 123 -0.82 -12.51 -4.65
C GLY A 123 -0.78 -13.77 -5.52
N GLY A 124 0.08 -14.72 -5.18
CA GLY A 124 0.27 -15.94 -5.94
C GLY A 124 1.13 -15.76 -7.20
N LEU A 125 0.71 -16.32 -8.33
CA LEU A 125 1.51 -16.26 -9.56
C LEU A 125 0.93 -15.24 -10.54
N GLY A 126 1.69 -14.22 -10.91
CA GLY A 126 1.39 -13.29 -11.99
C GLY A 126 1.66 -11.86 -11.57
N ASP A 127 1.22 -10.88 -12.35
CA ASP A 127 1.48 -9.47 -12.00
C ASP A 127 0.28 -8.92 -11.22
N ASP A 128 0.45 -8.73 -9.92
CA ASP A 128 -0.62 -8.41 -8.99
C ASP A 128 -0.59 -6.96 -8.51
N LEU A 129 -1.77 -6.48 -8.13
CA LEU A 129 -1.94 -5.23 -7.39
C LEU A 129 -2.46 -5.56 -6.00
N ILE A 130 -1.67 -5.22 -4.98
CA ILE A 130 -1.94 -5.55 -3.59
C ILE A 130 -1.96 -4.26 -2.77
N ALA A 131 -3.03 -4.07 -2.00
CA ALA A 131 -3.10 -3.07 -0.93
C ALA A 131 -3.57 -3.79 0.33
N GLY A 132 -3.04 -3.51 1.51
CA GLY A 132 -3.65 -4.07 2.73
C GLY A 132 -5.06 -3.52 2.93
N GLU A 133 -5.34 -2.26 2.60
CA GLU A 133 -6.65 -1.68 2.87
C GLU A 133 -7.40 -1.19 1.62
N ALA A 134 -6.84 -0.22 0.89
CA ALA A 134 -7.54 0.45 -0.20
C ALA A 134 -6.79 0.40 -1.53
N LEU A 135 -7.44 -0.16 -2.55
CA LEU A 135 -6.93 -0.21 -3.92
C LEU A 135 -7.83 0.58 -4.87
N ALA A 136 -7.24 1.53 -5.61
CA ALA A 136 -7.89 2.28 -6.67
C ALA A 136 -7.08 2.19 -7.97
N SER A 137 -7.67 1.65 -9.04
CA SER A 137 -7.04 1.57 -10.36
C SER A 137 -7.97 2.12 -11.44
N ALA A 138 -7.55 3.16 -12.16
CA ALA A 138 -8.39 3.83 -13.14
C ALA A 138 -7.62 4.38 -14.35
N PHE A 139 -8.28 4.48 -15.50
CA PHE A 139 -7.72 5.20 -16.66
C PHE A 139 -7.63 6.72 -16.41
N GLY A 140 -8.59 7.25 -15.64
CA GLY A 140 -8.70 8.65 -15.27
C GLY A 140 -8.02 8.95 -13.93
N ALA A 141 -8.76 9.52 -12.98
CA ALA A 141 -8.23 9.77 -11.64
C ALA A 141 -8.44 8.56 -10.73
N ALA A 142 -7.42 8.22 -9.93
CA ALA A 142 -7.48 7.20 -8.89
C ALA A 142 -7.16 7.83 -7.52
N THR A 143 -7.97 7.54 -6.52
CA THR A 143 -7.69 7.94 -5.13
C THR A 143 -7.96 6.74 -4.24
N ALA A 144 -6.97 6.30 -3.48
CA ALA A 144 -7.11 5.36 -2.38
C ALA A 144 -6.91 6.15 -1.07
N ALA A 145 -7.80 5.97 -0.10
CA ALA A 145 -7.70 6.66 1.17
C ALA A 145 -8.13 5.72 2.31
N VAL A 146 -7.32 5.66 3.34
CA VAL A 146 -7.45 4.79 4.52
C VAL A 146 -7.36 5.62 5.78
N ALA A 147 -8.11 5.21 6.81
CA ALA A 147 -8.06 5.80 8.13
C ALA A 147 -8.35 4.75 9.21
N ASN A 148 -7.32 4.24 9.87
CA ASN A 148 -7.42 3.24 10.93
C ASN A 148 -7.23 3.92 12.30
N SER A 149 -8.08 3.58 13.27
CA SER A 149 -8.05 4.20 14.60
C SER A 149 -8.44 3.21 15.69
N ASP A 150 -7.53 2.90 16.62
CA ASP A 150 -7.84 2.16 17.84
C ASP A 150 -7.67 3.02 19.11
N ASP A 151 -8.80 3.42 19.66
CA ASP A 151 -8.90 4.18 20.91
C ASP A 151 -9.42 3.30 22.08
N GLU A 152 -9.74 2.02 21.83
CA GLU A 152 -10.46 1.16 22.77
C GLU A 152 -9.60 0.09 23.45
N ASP A 153 -8.58 -0.47 22.79
CA ASP A 153 -7.73 -1.55 23.34
C ASP A 153 -6.20 -1.24 23.28
N PRO A 154 -5.52 -1.10 24.44
CA PRO A 154 -4.13 -0.66 24.51
C PRO A 154 -3.05 -1.62 23.95
N GLU A 155 -3.42 -2.79 23.42
CA GLU A 155 -2.48 -3.82 22.96
C GLU A 155 -2.78 -4.34 21.54
N VAL A 156 -3.80 -3.82 20.84
CA VAL A 156 -4.16 -4.29 19.50
C VAL A 156 -3.40 -3.46 18.45
N PRO A 157 -2.62 -4.10 17.57
CA PRO A 157 -2.03 -3.42 16.42
C PRO A 157 -3.09 -2.97 15.42
N THR A 158 -2.79 -1.95 14.61
CA THR A 158 -3.75 -1.40 13.64
C THR A 158 -3.07 -1.07 12.33
N GLY A 159 -3.65 -1.51 11.21
CA GLY A 159 -3.10 -1.22 9.89
C GLY A 159 -1.76 -1.91 9.69
N ASN A 160 -1.64 -3.16 10.14
CA ASN A 160 -0.41 -3.93 10.02
C ASN A 160 -0.66 -5.14 9.14
N ASP A 161 -0.29 -5.03 7.88
CA ASP A 161 -0.56 -6.03 6.87
C ASP A 161 0.65 -6.93 6.61
N LEU A 162 0.34 -8.19 6.29
CA LEU A 162 1.30 -9.16 5.80
C LEU A 162 0.95 -9.49 4.35
N ALA A 163 1.80 -9.08 3.41
CA ALA A 163 1.58 -9.41 2.01
C ALA A 163 2.79 -10.05 1.33
N ASP A 164 2.56 -11.11 0.56
CA ASP A 164 3.55 -11.76 -0.30
C ASP A 164 3.05 -11.68 -1.77
N GLY A 165 3.85 -11.11 -2.68
CA GLY A 165 3.55 -11.01 -4.12
C GLY A 165 3.94 -12.25 -4.94
N PHE A 166 4.93 -13.01 -4.47
CA PHE A 166 5.45 -14.23 -5.10
C PHE A 166 6.07 -14.03 -6.50
N ASP A 167 5.42 -14.44 -7.58
CA ASP A 167 6.07 -14.62 -8.89
C ASP A 167 5.48 -13.62 -9.88
N GLY A 168 6.19 -12.57 -10.24
CA GLY A 168 5.64 -11.60 -11.19
C GLY A 168 6.28 -10.24 -11.07
N PHE A 169 5.52 -9.24 -11.50
CA PHE A 169 5.79 -7.82 -11.31
C PHE A 169 4.70 -7.18 -10.47
N ASP A 170 4.91 -7.17 -9.17
CA ASP A 170 3.86 -6.79 -8.24
C ASP A 170 3.94 -5.32 -7.85
N SER A 171 2.79 -4.71 -7.61
CA SER A 171 2.69 -3.38 -7.00
C SER A 171 1.95 -3.51 -5.68
N MET A 172 2.68 -3.28 -4.59
CA MET A 172 2.25 -3.53 -3.23
C MET A 172 2.29 -2.22 -2.44
N ALA A 173 1.23 -1.98 -1.68
CA ALA A 173 1.15 -0.99 -0.61
C ALA A 173 0.65 -1.73 0.64
N GLY A 174 1.21 -1.46 1.81
CA GLY A 174 0.61 -1.98 3.05
C GLY A 174 -0.76 -1.38 3.25
N GLU A 175 -1.00 -0.13 2.87
CA GLU A 175 -2.30 0.49 3.13
C GLU A 175 -3.03 0.90 1.85
N ALA A 176 -2.48 1.88 1.11
CA ALA A 176 -3.20 2.54 0.03
C ALA A 176 -2.46 2.48 -1.32
N LEU A 177 -3.07 1.81 -2.30
CA LEU A 177 -2.58 1.71 -3.67
C LEU A 177 -3.46 2.49 -4.66
N ALA A 178 -2.93 3.57 -5.22
CA ALA A 178 -3.59 4.36 -6.26
C ALA A 178 -2.83 4.32 -7.59
N VAL A 179 -3.41 3.70 -8.61
CA VAL A 179 -2.82 3.57 -9.95
C VAL A 179 -3.71 4.26 -10.99
N ALA A 180 -3.18 5.27 -11.66
CA ALA A 180 -3.87 6.00 -12.71
C ALA A 180 -3.06 6.14 -14.00
N ASP A 181 -3.68 5.86 -15.15
CA ASP A 181 -3.04 6.00 -16.46
C ASP A 181 -2.91 7.47 -16.90
N PHE A 182 -3.83 8.33 -16.47
CA PHE A 182 -3.85 9.76 -16.80
C PHE A 182 -4.34 10.59 -15.60
N GLY A 183 -4.43 11.91 -15.74
CA GLY A 183 -5.05 12.76 -14.73
C GLY A 183 -4.28 12.81 -13.40
N PHE A 184 -4.80 12.12 -12.38
CA PHE A 184 -4.42 12.28 -10.98
C PHE A 184 -4.38 10.93 -10.24
N ALA A 185 -3.34 10.69 -9.43
CA ALA A 185 -3.30 9.59 -8.47
C ALA A 185 -3.11 10.14 -7.05
N SER A 186 -3.83 9.60 -6.07
CA SER A 186 -3.65 9.97 -4.66
C SER A 186 -3.78 8.76 -3.76
N ALA A 187 -2.75 8.50 -2.96
CA ALA A 187 -2.80 7.57 -1.83
C ALA A 187 -2.79 8.38 -0.53
N SER A 188 -3.72 8.08 0.39
CA SER A 188 -3.83 8.75 1.69
C SER A 188 -3.98 7.69 2.78
N VAL A 189 -3.13 7.75 3.78
CA VAL A 189 -3.10 6.79 4.90
C VAL A 189 -3.06 7.57 6.20
N GLU A 190 -3.90 7.19 7.16
CA GLU A 190 -3.89 7.73 8.51
C GLU A 190 -4.16 6.62 9.51
N ASN A 191 -3.13 6.14 10.19
CA ASN A 191 -3.22 5.11 11.20
C ASN A 191 -2.98 5.73 12.59
N THR A 192 -3.85 5.46 13.55
CA THR A 192 -3.76 6.00 14.91
C THR A 192 -4.07 4.91 15.93
N ALA A 193 -3.20 4.73 16.93
CA ALA A 193 -3.53 3.89 18.08
C ALA A 193 -3.04 4.48 19.40
N ASP A 194 -3.76 4.15 20.46
CA ASP A 194 -3.42 4.55 21.83
C ASP A 194 -2.71 3.45 22.65
N TYR A 195 -1.87 3.87 23.61
CA TYR A 195 -1.35 3.08 24.74
C TYR A 195 -0.29 1.97 24.52
N GLY A 196 0.28 1.77 23.33
CA GLY A 196 1.45 0.87 23.21
C GLY A 196 1.53 0.02 21.93
N GLY A 197 0.52 0.10 21.06
CA GLY A 197 0.44 -0.68 19.82
C GLY A 197 1.49 -0.33 18.77
N ALA A 198 1.65 -1.23 17.81
CA ALA A 198 2.34 -1.00 16.55
C ALA A 198 1.29 -0.58 15.51
N VAL A 199 1.55 0.50 14.78
CA VAL A 199 0.59 1.17 13.91
C VAL A 199 1.22 1.42 12.56
N GLY A 200 0.62 0.94 11.47
CA GLY A 200 1.22 1.11 10.14
C GLY A 200 2.58 0.39 10.07
N ASN A 201 2.65 -0.83 10.57
CA ASN A 201 3.87 -1.63 10.57
C ASN A 201 3.66 -2.84 9.68
N ASP A 202 4.04 -2.70 8.42
CA ASP A 202 3.75 -3.68 7.39
C ASP A 202 4.91 -4.65 7.18
N THR A 203 4.56 -5.86 6.75
CA THR A 203 5.52 -6.86 6.30
C THR A 203 5.19 -7.28 4.87
N LEU A 204 5.93 -6.74 3.91
CA LEU A 204 5.67 -6.98 2.49
C LEU A 204 6.86 -7.67 1.82
N ARG A 205 6.57 -8.69 1.00
CA ARG A 205 7.60 -9.40 0.23
C ARG A 205 7.21 -9.51 -1.23
N GLY A 206 8.02 -8.97 -2.12
CA GLY A 206 7.82 -9.11 -3.57
C GLY A 206 8.06 -10.54 -4.03
N LEU A 207 9.19 -11.14 -3.63
CA LEU A 207 9.64 -12.50 -3.99
C LEU A 207 9.80 -12.78 -5.51
N GLY A 208 9.46 -11.80 -6.36
CA GLY A 208 9.42 -11.88 -7.81
C GLY A 208 10.68 -11.34 -8.47
N ALA A 209 10.56 -10.89 -9.72
CA ALA A 209 11.70 -10.41 -10.50
C ALA A 209 11.74 -8.89 -10.67
N ARG A 210 10.66 -8.17 -10.36
CA ARG A 210 10.63 -6.70 -10.40
C ARG A 210 9.37 -6.18 -9.72
N ASP A 211 9.52 -5.80 -8.47
CA ASP A 211 8.39 -5.39 -7.65
C ASP A 211 8.48 -3.91 -7.26
N VAL A 212 7.32 -3.32 -6.96
CA VAL A 212 7.18 -1.99 -6.37
C VAL A 212 6.50 -2.16 -5.03
N ILE A 213 7.21 -1.84 -3.95
CA ILE A 213 6.76 -2.11 -2.58
C ILE A 213 6.85 -0.80 -1.80
N ALA A 214 5.72 -0.27 -1.38
CA ALA A 214 5.63 0.78 -0.36
C ALA A 214 5.09 0.13 0.91
N GLY A 215 5.71 0.35 2.06
CA GLY A 215 5.14 -0.08 3.34
C GLY A 215 3.77 0.53 3.53
N GLU A 216 3.57 1.82 3.26
CA GLU A 216 2.26 2.44 3.49
C GLU A 216 1.51 2.75 2.19
N GLY A 217 1.98 3.72 1.42
CA GLY A 217 1.22 4.31 0.33
C GLY A 217 1.96 4.36 -1.01
N LEU A 218 1.34 3.81 -2.05
CA LEU A 218 1.84 3.83 -3.43
C LEU A 218 0.88 4.61 -4.34
N ALA A 219 1.34 5.74 -4.88
CA ALA A 219 0.62 6.50 -5.88
C ALA A 219 1.39 6.53 -7.21
N GLN A 220 0.77 6.04 -8.28
CA GLN A 220 1.33 5.96 -9.62
C GLN A 220 0.45 6.70 -10.63
N ASN A 221 1.02 7.68 -11.33
CA ASN A 221 0.33 8.45 -12.35
C ASN A 221 1.22 8.73 -13.58
N ALA A 222 0.74 8.46 -14.80
CA ALA A 222 1.44 8.87 -16.03
C ALA A 222 0.97 10.24 -16.60
N GLY A 223 0.11 10.94 -15.88
CA GLY A 223 -0.55 12.21 -16.20
C GLY A 223 0.04 13.43 -15.47
N GLU A 224 -0.80 14.15 -14.72
CA GLU A 224 -0.49 15.51 -14.25
C GLU A 224 -0.01 15.56 -12.80
N THR A 225 -0.73 14.95 -11.85
CA THR A 225 -0.47 15.16 -10.42
C THR A 225 -0.51 13.83 -9.68
N THR A 226 0.44 13.66 -8.76
CA THR A 226 0.58 12.45 -7.95
C THR A 226 0.75 12.89 -6.50
N LEU A 227 -0.19 12.51 -5.64
CA LEU A 227 -0.18 12.89 -4.23
C LEU A 227 -0.02 11.67 -3.35
N LEU A 228 0.73 11.85 -2.28
CA LEU A 228 0.87 10.87 -1.22
C LEU A 228 0.75 11.57 0.13
N THR A 229 -0.04 11.01 1.04
CA THR A 229 -0.09 11.43 2.43
C THR A 229 -0.09 10.18 3.30
N VAL A 230 0.82 10.11 4.26
CA VAL A 230 0.94 8.99 5.20
C VAL A 230 1.12 9.57 6.60
N ARG A 231 0.36 9.07 7.57
CA ARG A 231 0.39 9.54 8.95
C ARG A 231 0.17 8.38 9.92
N ASN A 232 1.23 7.98 10.61
CA ASN A 232 1.18 6.95 11.64
C ASN A 232 1.38 7.58 13.02
N LEU A 233 0.38 7.46 13.89
CA LEU A 233 0.32 8.13 15.18
C LEU A 233 0.11 7.12 16.33
N ALA A 234 1.17 6.81 17.04
CA ALA A 234 1.14 5.92 18.21
C ALA A 234 1.39 6.70 19.51
N SER A 235 0.42 6.72 20.44
CA SER A 235 0.61 7.39 21.75
C SER A 235 1.48 6.59 22.75
N ALA A 236 1.76 5.32 22.42
CA ALA A 236 2.95 4.61 22.85
C ALA A 236 3.28 3.49 21.85
N GLY A 237 4.55 3.10 21.70
CA GLY A 237 4.91 1.93 20.89
C GLY A 237 5.62 2.30 19.59
N GLU A 238 5.12 1.77 18.48
CA GLU A 238 5.74 1.80 17.17
C GLU A 238 4.80 2.43 16.14
N ALA A 239 5.33 3.24 15.22
CA ALA A 239 4.55 3.89 14.16
C ALA A 239 5.35 3.92 12.86
N GLY A 240 4.83 3.35 11.77
CA GLY A 240 5.53 3.36 10.47
C GLY A 240 6.87 2.65 10.55
N ASN A 241 6.91 1.41 11.04
CA ASN A 241 8.16 0.63 11.05
C ASN A 241 7.95 -0.63 10.21
N ASP A 242 8.41 -0.57 8.97
CA ASP A 242 8.11 -1.59 7.97
C ASP A 242 9.24 -2.61 7.80
N SER A 243 8.87 -3.80 7.34
CA SER A 243 9.79 -4.87 6.97
C SER A 243 9.55 -5.32 5.52
N LEU A 244 10.38 -4.81 4.61
CA LEU A 244 10.17 -4.93 3.18
C LEU A 244 11.28 -5.76 2.51
N GLU A 245 10.88 -6.80 1.76
CA GLU A 245 11.81 -7.69 1.04
C GLU A 245 11.50 -7.74 -0.47
N GLY A 246 12.39 -7.20 -1.30
CA GLY A 246 12.29 -7.32 -2.76
C GLY A 246 12.89 -8.60 -3.32
N ASN A 247 13.64 -9.36 -2.53
CA ASN A 247 14.35 -10.56 -2.96
C ASN A 247 15.26 -10.32 -4.19
N SER A 248 15.08 -11.02 -5.31
CA SER A 248 15.91 -10.89 -6.51
C SER A 248 15.27 -9.89 -7.50
N GLY A 249 16.00 -9.48 -8.54
CA GLY A 249 15.40 -8.77 -9.67
C GLY A 249 15.69 -7.27 -9.77
N TYR A 250 14.66 -6.44 -9.86
CA TYR A 250 14.79 -5.00 -10.10
C TYR A 250 13.75 -4.23 -9.29
N ASN A 251 13.94 -4.15 -7.99
CA ASN A 251 12.90 -3.71 -7.09
C ASN A 251 12.95 -2.21 -6.82
N ARG A 252 11.79 -1.62 -6.57
CA ARG A 252 11.65 -0.27 -6.01
C ARG A 252 10.94 -0.40 -4.67
N ILE A 253 11.64 -0.07 -3.60
CA ILE A 253 11.16 -0.26 -2.23
C ILE A 253 11.27 1.07 -1.50
N ALA A 254 10.24 1.44 -0.75
CA ALA A 254 10.33 2.49 0.25
C ALA A 254 9.56 2.05 1.50
N GLY A 255 10.07 2.36 2.69
CA GLY A 255 9.39 2.07 3.96
C GLY A 255 8.03 2.71 3.93
N GLU A 256 7.95 4.04 3.89
CA GLU A 256 6.63 4.67 3.91
C GLU A 256 5.97 4.73 2.53
N GLY A 257 6.65 5.37 1.57
CA GLY A 257 5.95 5.97 0.44
C GLY A 257 6.60 5.80 -0.91
N ILE A 258 5.79 5.63 -1.95
CA ILE A 258 6.25 5.69 -3.34
C ILE A 258 5.36 6.61 -4.20
N LEU A 259 6.02 7.54 -4.90
CA LEU A 259 5.43 8.40 -5.92
C LEU A 259 6.01 8.13 -7.30
N LEU A 260 5.19 7.63 -8.22
CA LEU A 260 5.61 7.29 -9.58
C LEU A 260 4.95 8.18 -10.62
N GLY A 261 5.76 8.90 -11.38
CA GLY A 261 5.31 9.77 -12.46
C GLY A 261 4.46 10.97 -12.02
N GLY A 262 4.12 11.85 -12.96
CA GLY A 262 3.40 13.10 -12.71
C GLY A 262 4.25 14.35 -12.90
N ARG A 263 3.58 15.45 -13.27
CA ARG A 263 4.12 16.80 -13.49
C ARG A 263 4.10 17.72 -12.27
N GLY A 264 3.40 17.31 -11.23
CA GLY A 264 3.36 17.96 -9.93
C GLY A 264 3.13 16.92 -8.86
N SER A 265 4.21 16.35 -8.32
CA SER A 265 4.12 15.48 -7.14
C SER A 265 4.24 16.26 -5.84
N GLN A 266 3.51 15.78 -4.84
CA GLN A 266 3.67 16.18 -3.44
C GLN A 266 3.53 14.97 -2.54
N ALA A 267 4.32 14.95 -1.47
CA ALA A 267 4.27 13.94 -0.44
C ALA A 267 4.34 14.59 0.94
N GLU A 268 3.53 14.10 1.87
CA GLU A 268 3.69 14.39 3.29
C GLU A 268 3.61 13.08 4.07
N ILE A 269 4.70 12.73 4.75
CA ILE A 269 4.83 11.53 5.57
C ILE A 269 5.14 11.99 7.00
N GLU A 270 4.41 11.46 7.97
CA GLU A 270 4.56 11.77 9.39
C GLU A 270 4.41 10.52 10.25
N ASN A 271 5.51 10.10 10.89
CA ASN A 271 5.48 9.07 11.91
C ASN A 271 5.72 9.70 13.29
N LEU A 272 4.80 9.47 14.20
CA LEU A 272 4.88 9.95 15.59
C LEU A 272 4.66 8.79 16.54
N ALA A 273 5.70 8.45 17.31
CA ALA A 273 5.61 7.50 18.41
C ALA A 273 5.95 8.19 19.74
N GLU A 274 5.05 8.06 20.72
CA GLU A 274 5.27 8.52 22.09
C GLU A 274 5.64 7.34 23.03
N GLY A 275 5.83 7.62 24.32
CA GLY A 275 6.15 6.58 25.31
C GLY A 275 7.62 6.14 25.35
N SER A 276 7.97 5.23 26.26
CA SER A 276 9.37 4.87 26.58
C SER A 276 10.03 3.87 25.62
N THR A 277 9.26 3.31 24.70
CA THR A 277 9.70 2.36 23.66
C THR A 277 9.44 2.92 22.27
N ALA A 278 9.26 4.24 22.16
CA ALA A 278 8.90 4.92 20.92
C ALA A 278 9.86 4.59 19.78
N SER A 279 9.31 4.14 18.66
CA SER A 279 10.03 3.87 17.40
C SER A 279 9.17 4.38 16.25
N ALA A 280 9.65 5.37 15.50
CA ALA A 280 8.88 6.01 14.43
C ALA A 280 9.68 6.08 13.12
N GLY A 281 9.14 5.57 12.00
CA GLY A 281 9.83 5.59 10.71
C GLY A 281 11.17 4.87 10.79
N ASN A 282 11.21 3.63 11.28
CA ASN A 282 12.46 2.86 11.36
C ASN A 282 12.29 1.58 10.54
N ASP A 283 12.72 1.63 9.29
CA ASP A 283 12.37 0.61 8.32
C ASP A 283 13.50 -0.40 8.11
N THR A 284 13.12 -1.63 7.76
CA THR A 284 14.04 -2.67 7.34
C THR A 284 13.77 -3.04 5.89
N LEU A 285 14.70 -2.69 5.00
CA LEU A 285 14.60 -2.91 3.57
C LEU A 285 15.67 -3.87 3.11
N SER A 286 15.30 -4.87 2.32
CA SER A 286 16.29 -5.83 1.80
C SER A 286 16.02 -6.31 0.38
N ALA A 287 17.13 -6.50 -0.35
CA ALA A 287 17.20 -7.19 -1.63
C ALA A 287 18.46 -8.07 -1.68
N THR A 288 18.51 -8.98 -2.65
CA THR A 288 19.55 -10.02 -2.75
C THR A 288 20.43 -9.87 -3.98
N GLU A 289 19.87 -9.99 -5.19
CA GLU A 289 20.54 -9.79 -6.47
C GLU A 289 19.66 -8.90 -7.34
N GLY A 290 20.22 -7.91 -8.03
CA GLY A 290 19.39 -7.00 -8.79
C GLY A 290 19.96 -5.61 -8.95
N ASN A 291 19.33 -4.78 -9.79
CA ASN A 291 19.57 -3.33 -9.66
C ASN A 291 18.38 -2.73 -8.93
N ASP A 292 18.49 -2.64 -7.62
CA ASP A 292 17.40 -2.22 -6.76
C ASP A 292 17.49 -0.72 -6.44
N THR A 293 16.35 -0.15 -6.10
CA THR A 293 16.22 1.23 -5.65
C THR A 293 15.45 1.23 -4.34
N MET A 294 16.10 1.67 -3.27
CA MET A 294 15.54 1.63 -1.92
C MET A 294 15.73 2.96 -1.22
N ALA A 295 14.71 3.42 -0.51
CA ALA A 295 14.75 4.57 0.39
C ALA A 295 14.08 4.15 1.68
N GLY A 296 14.61 4.49 2.85
CA GLY A 296 13.95 4.22 4.13
C GLY A 296 12.54 4.77 4.13
N GLU A 297 12.34 6.01 3.69
CA GLU A 297 11.05 6.68 3.85
C GLU A 297 10.33 6.86 2.50
N LEU A 298 10.85 7.70 1.61
CA LEU A 298 10.16 8.06 0.37
C LEU A 298 11.04 7.88 -0.86
N TYR A 299 10.50 7.14 -1.84
CA TYR A 299 11.00 7.15 -3.21
C TYR A 299 10.05 7.91 -4.15
N SER A 300 10.62 8.79 -4.98
CA SER A 300 9.87 9.57 -5.98
C SER A 300 10.61 9.65 -7.31
N ASP A 301 9.95 9.34 -8.43
CA ASP A 301 10.44 9.67 -9.78
C ASP A 301 9.57 10.71 -10.51
N ALA A 302 8.66 11.30 -9.77
CA ALA A 302 7.75 12.31 -10.24
C ALA A 302 8.42 13.71 -10.23
N SER A 303 7.99 14.57 -11.15
CA SER A 303 8.46 15.96 -11.17
C SER A 303 7.58 16.81 -10.26
N GLY A 304 8.04 17.08 -9.03
CA GLY A 304 7.25 17.75 -7.98
C GLY A 304 7.94 18.91 -7.30
N SER A 305 7.25 19.56 -6.37
CA SER A 305 7.72 20.79 -5.71
C SER A 305 7.59 20.81 -4.18
N GLY A 306 7.20 19.71 -3.53
CA GLY A 306 7.08 19.66 -2.08
C GLY A 306 6.91 18.23 -1.56
N GLU A 307 8.00 17.67 -1.03
CA GLU A 307 8.01 16.34 -0.44
C GLU A 307 8.62 16.47 0.96
N ALA A 308 7.89 16.04 1.98
CA ALA A 308 8.29 16.18 3.38
C ALA A 308 8.10 14.88 4.14
N VAL A 309 9.13 14.51 4.90
CA VAL A 309 9.13 13.37 5.81
C VAL A 309 9.44 13.88 7.22
N ARG A 310 8.70 13.41 8.22
CA ARG A 310 8.92 13.75 9.63
C ARG A 310 8.76 12.52 10.50
N ASN A 311 9.83 12.14 11.18
CA ASN A 311 9.81 11.07 12.17
C ASN A 311 10.10 11.64 13.55
N GLN A 312 9.22 11.37 14.51
CA GLN A 312 9.37 11.82 15.88
C GLN A 312 9.12 10.68 16.86
N ALA A 313 10.12 10.41 17.70
CA ALA A 313 10.04 9.44 18.78
C ALA A 313 10.37 10.13 20.12
N GLU A 314 9.52 9.98 21.14
CA GLU A 314 9.74 10.61 22.44
C GLU A 314 10.51 9.73 23.44
N ASN A 315 10.88 10.32 24.59
CA ASN A 315 11.38 9.62 25.79
C ASN A 315 12.55 8.64 25.60
N GLY A 316 13.51 8.95 24.73
CA GLY A 316 14.63 8.07 24.44
C GLY A 316 14.45 7.14 23.25
N GLY A 317 13.35 7.30 22.50
CA GLY A 317 13.01 6.51 21.32
C GLY A 317 13.89 6.77 20.08
N THR A 318 13.66 5.97 19.05
CA THR A 318 14.41 5.97 17.79
C THR A 318 13.52 6.50 16.66
N ALA A 319 14.02 7.43 15.85
CA ALA A 319 13.26 8.01 14.75
C ALA A 319 14.06 8.06 13.44
N GLY A 320 13.48 7.63 12.31
CA GLY A 320 14.13 7.68 11.00
C GLY A 320 15.48 6.98 11.01
N SER A 321 15.56 5.73 11.46
CA SER A 321 16.81 4.98 11.60
C SER A 321 16.71 3.66 10.86
N ASP A 322 17.08 3.71 9.59
CA ASP A 322 16.72 2.66 8.64
C ASP A 322 17.82 1.62 8.48
N LEU A 323 17.43 0.38 8.21
CA LEU A 323 18.32 -0.71 7.81
C LEU A 323 18.10 -1.04 6.34
N VAL A 324 19.01 -0.62 5.47
CA VAL A 324 18.91 -0.84 4.02
C VAL A 324 19.99 -1.82 3.54
N LEU A 325 19.56 -2.98 3.07
CA LEU A 325 20.41 -4.08 2.61
C LEU A 325 20.28 -4.29 1.10
N GLY A 326 21.17 -3.66 0.34
CA GLY A 326 21.13 -3.57 -1.13
C GLY A 326 21.38 -4.85 -1.93
N GLY A 327 22.01 -5.88 -1.35
CA GLY A 327 22.41 -7.05 -2.12
C GLY A 327 23.42 -6.74 -3.26
N ASP A 328 23.60 -7.69 -4.17
CA ASP A 328 24.48 -7.59 -5.34
C ASP A 328 23.79 -6.87 -6.52
N GLY A 329 24.51 -5.96 -7.17
CA GLY A 329 24.17 -5.32 -8.44
C GLY A 329 24.46 -3.82 -8.43
N ASN A 330 23.79 -3.03 -9.27
CA ASN A 330 24.00 -1.57 -9.30
C ASN A 330 22.84 -0.87 -8.59
N ASN A 331 22.96 -0.76 -7.28
CA ASN A 331 21.86 -0.32 -6.43
C ASN A 331 21.85 1.18 -6.21
N LYS A 332 20.68 1.71 -5.87
CA LYS A 332 20.51 3.11 -5.43
C LYS A 332 19.80 3.08 -4.09
N LEU A 333 20.54 3.43 -3.04
CA LEU A 333 20.10 3.27 -1.67
C LEU A 333 20.09 4.64 -1.00
N SER A 334 19.06 4.93 -0.20
CA SER A 334 18.98 6.10 0.64
C SER A 334 18.56 5.71 2.05
N GLY A 335 19.08 6.43 3.05
CA GLY A 335 18.62 6.39 4.43
C GLY A 335 17.17 6.83 4.46
N ASP A 336 16.89 8.13 4.36
CA ASP A 336 15.48 8.56 4.35
C ASP A 336 14.88 8.62 2.92
N PHE A 337 15.46 9.46 2.05
CA PHE A 337 14.70 10.02 0.93
C PHE A 337 15.44 9.87 -0.40
N LEU A 338 14.76 9.46 -1.47
CA LEU A 338 15.38 9.28 -2.79
C LEU A 338 14.49 9.80 -3.95
N THR A 339 14.94 10.86 -4.61
CA THR A 339 14.32 11.33 -5.86
C THR A 339 15.16 11.03 -7.07
N MET A 340 14.51 10.52 -8.12
CA MET A 340 15.09 10.39 -9.45
C MET A 340 14.30 11.20 -10.45
N ASP A 341 14.82 12.39 -10.78
CA ASP A 341 14.20 13.24 -11.79
C ASP A 341 14.16 12.51 -13.15
N GLU A 342 12.96 12.18 -13.60
CA GLU A 342 12.73 11.65 -14.94
C GLU A 342 12.96 12.78 -15.96
N PRO A 343 13.90 12.63 -16.91
CA PRO A 343 14.25 13.69 -17.87
C PRO A 343 13.08 14.12 -18.79
N ARG A 344 11.94 13.43 -18.69
CA ARG A 344 10.68 13.73 -19.37
C ARG A 344 9.99 15.00 -18.86
N PHE A 345 10.26 15.44 -17.62
CA PHE A 345 9.58 16.59 -17.03
C PHE A 345 10.56 17.54 -16.33
N SER A 346 10.93 18.63 -17.01
CA SER A 346 11.80 19.66 -16.40
C SER A 346 11.00 20.54 -15.42
N GLY A 347 10.85 20.08 -14.18
CA GLY A 347 10.24 20.84 -13.08
C GLY A 347 11.22 21.81 -12.40
N THR A 348 10.71 22.95 -11.91
CA THR A 348 11.49 23.97 -11.19
C THR A 348 11.28 23.85 -9.68
N GLY A 349 12.33 23.45 -8.95
CA GLY A 349 12.44 23.60 -7.50
C GLY A 349 11.82 22.47 -6.67
N LEU A 350 12.58 21.39 -6.48
CA LEU A 350 12.31 20.39 -5.44
C LEU A 350 12.56 21.04 -4.07
N THR A 351 11.52 21.17 -3.25
CA THR A 351 11.68 21.47 -1.82
C THR A 351 11.47 20.15 -1.10
N GLN A 352 12.57 19.58 -0.63
CA GLN A 352 12.59 18.32 0.10
C GLN A 352 13.03 18.61 1.54
N SER A 353 12.33 18.05 2.50
CA SER A 353 12.69 18.16 3.91
C SER A 353 12.44 16.87 4.65
N THR A 354 13.49 16.34 5.26
CA THR A 354 13.41 15.27 6.24
C THR A 354 13.69 15.85 7.63
N SER A 355 12.98 15.38 8.64
CA SER A 355 13.20 15.78 10.04
C SER A 355 13.00 14.59 10.97
N ASN A 356 14.12 14.06 11.49
CA ASN A 356 14.10 12.98 12.48
C ASN A 356 14.35 13.55 13.88
N ARG A 357 13.53 13.16 14.86
CA ARG A 357 13.61 13.65 16.24
C ARG A 357 13.37 12.54 17.26
N GLY A 358 14.45 12.00 17.81
CA GLY A 358 14.44 11.13 19.00
C GLY A 358 14.71 11.94 20.28
N ASP A 359 13.68 12.32 21.04
CA ASP A 359 13.83 13.14 22.26
C ASP A 359 14.55 12.37 23.38
N GLY A 360 15.88 12.47 23.39
CA GLY A 360 16.76 11.73 24.31
C GLY A 360 17.26 10.38 23.79
N GLY A 361 16.92 10.02 22.55
CA GLY A 361 17.27 8.76 21.88
C GLY A 361 18.08 8.97 20.59
N THR A 362 17.86 8.14 19.57
CA THR A 362 18.54 8.21 18.26
C THR A 362 17.64 8.83 17.20
N ALA A 363 18.25 9.48 16.21
CA ALA A 363 17.53 10.13 15.12
C ALA A 363 18.40 10.11 13.86
N GLY A 364 17.92 9.55 12.75
CA GLY A 364 18.70 9.51 11.51
C GLY A 364 19.88 8.54 11.54
N ASP A 365 19.85 7.48 12.38
CA ASP A 365 20.99 6.57 12.55
C ASP A 365 20.93 5.40 11.55
N ASP A 366 20.98 5.73 10.26
CA ASP A 366 20.81 4.75 9.17
C ASP A 366 22.00 3.79 9.04
N THR A 367 21.68 2.53 8.74
CA THR A 367 22.62 1.47 8.41
C THR A 367 22.39 0.98 6.99
N ILE A 368 23.26 1.40 6.08
CA ILE A 368 23.16 1.02 4.67
C ILE A 368 24.32 0.10 4.28
N THR A 369 23.99 -1.08 3.79
CA THR A 369 24.96 -2.07 3.30
C THR A 369 24.65 -2.42 1.86
N SER A 370 25.60 -2.19 0.94
CA SER A 370 25.51 -2.68 -0.43
C SER A 370 26.44 -3.89 -0.67
N GLY A 371 26.11 -4.71 -1.66
CA GLY A 371 26.92 -5.82 -2.14
C GLY A 371 27.87 -5.41 -3.27
N SER A 372 27.98 -6.26 -4.28
CA SER A 372 28.89 -6.05 -5.41
C SER A 372 28.25 -5.25 -6.55
N GLY A 373 28.97 -4.27 -7.10
CA GLY A 373 28.57 -3.58 -8.33
C GLY A 373 28.86 -2.09 -8.28
N ARG A 374 28.03 -1.27 -8.95
CA ARG A 374 28.18 0.19 -8.96
C ARG A 374 27.01 0.83 -8.23
N ASP A 375 27.15 0.89 -6.92
CA ASP A 375 26.12 1.42 -6.04
C ASP A 375 26.21 2.94 -5.92
N VAL A 376 25.05 3.56 -5.74
CA VAL A 376 24.88 4.94 -5.33
C VAL A 376 24.20 4.90 -3.97
N ILE A 377 24.83 5.51 -2.96
CA ILE A 377 24.33 5.49 -1.59
C ILE A 377 24.24 6.93 -1.10
N ALA A 378 23.08 7.29 -0.57
CA ALA A 378 22.81 8.48 0.23
C ALA A 378 22.31 8.03 1.61
N GLY A 379 22.36 8.93 2.58
CA GLY A 379 21.83 8.78 3.92
C GLY A 379 22.01 10.12 4.61
#